data_AF-A0A0Q9KPU9-F1
#
_entry.id   AF-A0A0Q9KPU9-F1
#
_cell.length_a   1.000
_cell.length_b   1.000
_cell.length_c   1.000
_cell.angle_alpha   90.00
_cell.angle_beta   90.00
_cell.angle_gamma   90.00
#
_symmetry.space_group_name_H-M   'P 1'
#
loop_
_entity.id
_entity.type
_entity.pdbx_description
1 polymer ?
#
loop_
_entity_poly.entity_id
_entity_poly.type
_entity_poly.pdbx_seq_one_letter_code
_entity_poly.pdbx_strand_id
1 'polypeptide(L)'
;MGALVCLVLSGCVVPARDGAAYQEDASQSLQSATSAVRSAELALQSWLDGRMPGTSADVVVTDAEGALGPIDVAFGGVDPPSRDSDKVRSDVVGLLGDAEDALAQSRIAVRRDDPEGVRAALDALDKAAADLEATTATLR
;
A
#
# COMPACT_ATOMS: atom_id res chain seq x y z
N MET A 1 20.63 6.20 44.22
CA MET A 1 20.66 7.33 43.26
C MET A 1 21.62 6.90 42.14
N GLY A 2 21.20 6.27 41.05
CA GLY A 2 20.10 6.63 40.14
C GLY A 2 20.74 7.09 38.83
N ALA A 3 21.39 6.17 38.10
CA ALA A 3 21.99 6.45 36.80
C ALA A 3 20.94 6.19 35.71
N LEU A 4 20.19 7.24 35.38
CA LEU A 4 19.26 7.25 34.24
C LEU A 4 20.10 7.53 32.98
N VAL A 5 20.49 6.47 32.27
CA VAL A 5 21.11 6.60 30.95
C VAL A 5 19.99 6.75 29.92
N CYS A 6 19.81 7.96 29.42
CA CYS A 6 18.90 8.27 28.34
C CYS A 6 19.34 7.56 27.06
N LEU A 7 18.59 6.52 26.68
CA LEU A 7 18.57 5.95 25.33
C LEU A 7 18.03 7.02 24.39
N VAL A 8 18.93 7.75 23.73
CA VAL A 8 18.59 8.62 22.61
C VAL A 8 18.30 7.72 21.41
N LEU A 9 17.01 7.45 21.18
CA LEU A 9 16.50 6.95 19.91
C LEU A 9 16.56 8.10 18.90
N SER A 10 17.76 8.34 18.36
CA SER A 10 17.92 9.17 17.16
C SER A 10 17.36 8.38 15.98
N GLY A 11 16.08 8.58 15.68
CA GLY A 11 15.53 8.27 14.37
C GLY A 11 16.21 9.17 13.35
N CYS A 12 17.37 8.75 12.84
CA CYS A 12 17.98 9.37 11.69
C CYS A 12 17.13 9.01 10.48
N VAL A 13 16.13 9.84 10.18
CA VAL A 13 15.59 9.94 8.83
C VAL A 13 16.79 10.32 7.97
N VAL A 14 17.34 9.35 7.23
CA VAL A 14 18.39 9.62 6.26
C VAL A 14 17.67 10.28 5.09
N PRO A 15 17.92 11.57 4.79
CA PRO A 15 17.44 12.12 3.53
C PRO A 15 18.01 11.26 2.40
N ALA A 16 17.18 10.87 1.43
CA ALA A 16 17.67 10.25 0.21
C ALA A 16 18.71 11.19 -0.39
N ARG A 17 20.00 10.85 -0.26
CA ARG A 17 21.12 11.76 -0.57
C ARG A 17 21.22 12.04 -2.08
N ASP A 18 20.51 11.26 -2.89
CA ASP A 18 20.40 11.38 -4.33
C ASP A 18 18.97 11.04 -4.78
N GLY A 19 18.56 11.57 -5.93
CA GLY A 19 17.23 11.31 -6.50
C GLY A 19 17.01 9.85 -6.91
N ALA A 20 18.08 9.09 -7.13
CA ALA A 20 18.01 7.68 -7.50
C ALA A 20 17.55 6.81 -6.32
N ALA A 21 18.11 7.02 -5.12
CA ALA A 21 17.66 6.35 -3.90
C ALA A 21 16.18 6.68 -3.60
N TYR A 22 15.76 7.92 -3.81
CA TYR A 22 14.35 8.31 -3.64
C TYR A 22 13.42 7.58 -4.61
N GLN A 23 13.82 7.42 -5.87
CA GLN A 23 13.07 6.66 -6.87
C GLN A 23 13.06 5.16 -6.56
N GLU A 24 14.14 4.63 -6.00
CA GLU A 24 14.23 3.23 -5.57
C GLU A 24 13.30 2.96 -4.37
N ASP A 25 13.28 3.84 -3.36
CA ASP A 25 12.35 3.78 -2.24
C ASP A 25 10.88 3.86 -2.71
N ALA A 26 10.59 4.77 -3.65
CA ALA A 26 9.28 4.86 -4.30
C ALA A 26 8.90 3.54 -4.99
N SER A 27 9.81 2.99 -5.79
CA SER A 27 9.60 1.73 -6.51
C SER A 27 9.35 0.55 -5.57
N GLN A 28 10.06 0.47 -4.44
CA GLN A 28 9.85 -0.57 -3.43
C GLN A 28 8.50 -0.44 -2.72
N SER A 29 8.07 0.78 -2.40
CA SER A 29 6.77 1.05 -1.80
C SER A 29 5.62 0.65 -2.73
N LEU A 30 5.70 1.05 -4.01
CA LEU A 30 4.69 0.68 -5.01
C LEU A 30 4.61 -0.84 -5.20
N GLN A 31 5.76 -1.53 -5.32
CA GLN A 31 5.79 -3.00 -5.44
C GLN A 31 5.20 -3.69 -4.20
N SER A 32 5.46 -3.16 -3.01
CA SER A 32 4.90 -3.70 -1.76
C SER A 32 3.39 -3.53 -1.71
N ALA A 33 2.89 -2.37 -2.13
CA ALA A 33 1.46 -2.10 -2.23
C ALA A 33 0.78 -2.98 -3.29
N THR A 34 1.39 -3.15 -4.47
CA THR A 34 0.90 -4.07 -5.51
C THR A 34 0.74 -5.48 -4.95
N SER A 35 1.74 -5.97 -4.19
CA SER A 35 1.68 -7.31 -3.60
C SER A 35 0.52 -7.48 -2.61
N ALA A 36 0.25 -6.46 -1.79
CA ALA A 36 -0.89 -6.45 -0.87
C ALA A 36 -2.23 -6.45 -1.64
N VAL A 37 -2.37 -5.58 -2.65
CA VAL A 37 -3.57 -5.48 -3.50
C VAL A 37 -3.85 -6.82 -4.20
N ARG A 38 -2.84 -7.41 -4.86
CA ARG A 38 -2.99 -8.71 -5.55
C ARG A 38 -3.34 -9.86 -4.58
N SER A 39 -2.87 -9.80 -3.34
CA SER A 39 -3.23 -10.78 -2.31
C SER A 39 -4.71 -10.68 -1.92
N ALA A 40 -5.24 -9.45 -1.80
CA ALA A 40 -6.66 -9.23 -1.57
C ALA A 40 -7.51 -9.69 -2.76
N GLU A 41 -7.11 -9.36 -4.01
CA GLU A 41 -7.80 -9.83 -5.22
C GLU A 41 -7.96 -11.36 -5.25
N LEU A 42 -6.88 -12.09 -4.95
CA LEU A 42 -6.92 -13.55 -4.95
C LEU A 42 -7.89 -14.11 -3.89
N ALA A 43 -7.96 -13.49 -2.72
CA ALA A 43 -8.89 -13.87 -1.67
C ALA A 43 -10.36 -13.59 -2.06
N LEU A 44 -10.63 -12.41 -2.63
CA LEU A 44 -11.96 -12.02 -3.10
C LEU A 44 -12.45 -12.91 -4.25
N GLN A 45 -11.59 -13.22 -5.23
CA GLN A 45 -11.90 -14.16 -6.30
C GLN A 45 -12.21 -15.55 -5.73
N SER A 46 -11.40 -16.03 -4.77
CA SER A 46 -11.63 -17.32 -4.11
C SER A 46 -12.96 -17.34 -3.33
N TRP A 47 -13.35 -16.23 -2.72
CA TRP A 47 -14.64 -16.09 -2.04
C TRP A 47 -15.82 -16.11 -3.04
N LEU A 48 -15.73 -15.33 -4.13
CA LEU A 48 -16.75 -15.33 -5.20
C LEU A 48 -16.93 -16.72 -5.83
N ASP A 49 -15.84 -17.48 -5.96
CA ASP A 49 -15.87 -18.85 -6.49
C ASP A 49 -16.36 -19.89 -5.46
N GLY A 50 -16.68 -19.50 -4.23
CA GLY A 50 -17.07 -20.40 -3.15
C GLY A 50 -15.92 -21.30 -2.65
N ARG A 51 -14.68 -20.95 -2.95
CA ARG A 51 -13.45 -21.68 -2.56
C ARG A 51 -12.84 -21.18 -1.26
N MET A 52 -13.30 -20.04 -0.75
CA MET A 52 -12.85 -19.45 0.51
C MET A 52 -14.05 -18.96 1.34
N PRO A 53 -14.13 -19.28 2.65
CA PRO A 53 -15.13 -18.71 3.54
C PRO A 53 -14.99 -17.19 3.67
N GLY A 54 -16.11 -16.47 3.82
CA GLY A 54 -16.10 -15.01 3.95
C GLY A 54 -15.27 -14.49 5.11
N THR A 55 -15.20 -15.22 6.23
CA THR A 55 -14.34 -14.87 7.37
C THR A 55 -12.85 -14.97 7.04
N SER A 56 -12.45 -15.93 6.21
CA SER A 56 -11.06 -16.04 5.74
C SER A 56 -10.72 -14.93 4.74
N ALA A 57 -11.66 -14.60 3.84
CA ALA A 57 -11.50 -13.48 2.93
C ALA A 57 -11.37 -12.14 3.68
N ASP A 58 -12.20 -11.91 4.71
CA ASP A 58 -12.15 -10.69 5.54
C ASP A 58 -10.80 -10.51 6.22
N VAL A 59 -10.20 -11.59 6.74
CA VAL A 59 -8.86 -11.54 7.35
C VAL A 59 -7.81 -11.14 6.31
N VAL A 60 -7.78 -11.79 5.15
CA VAL A 60 -6.77 -11.49 4.13
C VAL A 60 -6.90 -10.06 3.62
N VAL A 61 -8.13 -9.59 3.36
CA VAL A 61 -8.36 -8.21 2.91
C VAL A 61 -8.01 -7.20 4.00
N THR A 62 -8.32 -7.49 5.27
CA THR A 62 -7.94 -6.63 6.40
C THR A 62 -6.43 -6.58 6.59
N ASP A 63 -5.72 -7.69 6.44
CA ASP A 63 -4.25 -7.74 6.52
C ASP A 63 -3.62 -6.95 5.37
N ALA A 64 -4.17 -7.05 4.15
CA ALA A 64 -3.73 -6.27 3.00
C ALA A 64 -3.96 -4.76 3.19
N GLU A 65 -5.15 -4.34 3.66
CA GLU A 65 -5.44 -2.95 4.04
C GLU A 65 -4.45 -2.45 5.11
N GLY A 66 -4.22 -3.26 6.14
CA GLY A 66 -3.29 -2.94 7.22
C GLY A 66 -1.82 -2.85 6.80
N ALA A 67 -1.44 -3.46 5.67
CA ALA A 67 -0.08 -3.37 5.13
C ALA A 67 0.20 -2.01 4.46
N LEU A 68 -0.82 -1.30 3.95
CA LEU A 68 -0.62 -0.03 3.24
C LEU A 68 -0.24 1.12 4.16
N GLY A 69 -0.84 1.19 5.36
CA GLY A 69 -0.53 2.26 6.32
C GLY A 69 0.96 2.38 6.65
N PRO A 70 1.66 1.30 7.01
CA PRO A 70 3.11 1.33 7.20
C PRO A 70 3.91 1.71 5.95
N ILE A 71 3.45 1.31 4.75
CA ILE A 71 4.12 1.66 3.47
C ILE A 71 4.00 3.17 3.20
N ASP A 72 2.80 3.73 3.34
CA ASP A 72 2.56 5.16 3.17
C ASP A 72 3.35 6.00 4.18
N VAL A 73 3.34 5.61 5.46
CA VAL A 73 4.13 6.28 6.50
C VAL A 73 5.63 6.22 6.20
N ALA A 74 6.13 5.06 5.77
CA ALA A 74 7.55 4.88 5.48
C ALA A 74 8.02 5.77 4.32
N PHE A 75 7.28 5.79 3.21
CA PHE A 75 7.66 6.60 2.04
C PHE A 75 7.29 8.08 2.20
N GLY A 76 6.07 8.37 2.66
CA GLY A 76 5.55 9.73 2.84
C GLY A 76 6.32 10.55 3.86
N GLY A 77 7.02 9.88 4.80
CA GLY A 77 7.95 10.48 5.76
C GLY A 77 9.35 10.79 5.21
N VAL A 78 9.67 10.36 3.99
CA VAL A 78 10.93 10.73 3.32
C VAL A 78 10.74 12.03 2.54
N ASP A 79 11.55 13.03 2.87
CA ASP A 79 11.55 14.30 2.16
C ASP A 79 12.13 14.14 0.73
N PRO A 80 11.48 14.70 -0.29
CA PRO A 80 12.00 14.66 -1.66
C PRO A 80 13.29 15.47 -1.76
N PRO A 81 14.35 14.96 -2.42
CA PRO A 81 15.65 15.64 -2.48
C PRO A 81 15.68 16.85 -3.43
N SER A 82 14.67 17.02 -4.28
CA SER A 82 14.58 18.11 -5.25
C SER A 82 13.13 18.42 -5.63
N ARG A 83 12.90 19.60 -6.22
CA ARG A 83 11.57 19.98 -6.77
C ARG A 83 11.07 19.02 -7.85
N ASP A 84 11.98 18.44 -8.62
CA ASP A 84 11.61 17.45 -9.64
C ASP A 84 11.09 16.15 -9.00
N SER A 85 11.54 15.85 -7.77
CA SER A 85 11.10 14.69 -6.98
C SER A 85 9.76 14.92 -6.26
N ASP A 86 9.28 16.17 -6.16
CA ASP A 86 7.95 16.48 -5.57
C ASP A 86 6.82 15.77 -6.32
N LYS A 87 6.96 15.63 -7.65
CA LYS A 87 5.99 14.92 -8.47
C LYS A 87 5.96 13.44 -8.12
N VAL A 88 7.13 12.81 -8.01
CA VAL A 88 7.25 11.38 -7.62
C VAL A 88 6.59 11.16 -6.27
N ARG A 89 6.83 12.06 -5.31
CA ARG A 89 6.19 12.00 -4.00
C ARG A 89 4.66 12.02 -4.12
N SER A 90 4.14 13.01 -4.84
CA SER A 90 2.70 13.20 -4.98
C SER A 90 2.03 12.04 -5.70
N ASP A 91 2.66 11.51 -6.75
CA ASP A 91 2.12 10.39 -7.51
C ASP A 91 2.08 9.12 -6.64
N VAL A 92 3.19 8.79 -5.95
CA VAL A 92 3.27 7.58 -5.12
C VAL A 92 2.28 7.64 -3.97
N VAL A 93 2.23 8.73 -3.21
CA VAL A 93 1.28 8.89 -2.09
C VAL A 93 -0.16 8.82 -2.58
N GLY A 94 -0.46 9.43 -3.74
CA GLY A 94 -1.79 9.34 -4.35
C GLY A 94 -2.19 7.90 -4.66
N LEU A 95 -1.31 7.14 -5.32
CA LEU A 95 -1.57 5.75 -5.68
C LEU A 95 -1.68 4.82 -4.47
N LEU A 96 -0.90 5.06 -3.40
CA LEU A 96 -1.05 4.32 -2.15
C LEU A 96 -2.41 4.60 -1.50
N GLY A 97 -2.89 5.84 -1.53
CA GLY A 97 -4.22 6.21 -1.06
C GLY A 97 -5.33 5.55 -1.88
N ASP A 98 -5.24 5.56 -3.21
CA ASP A 98 -6.21 4.91 -4.09
C ASP A 98 -6.30 3.39 -3.81
N ALA A 99 -5.16 2.75 -3.55
CA ALA A 99 -5.10 1.34 -3.19
C ALA A 99 -5.68 1.06 -1.79
N GLU A 100 -5.44 1.94 -0.81
CA GLU A 100 -6.02 1.85 0.54
C GLU A 100 -7.56 1.95 0.48
N ASP A 101 -8.07 2.90 -0.31
CA ASP A 101 -9.51 3.07 -0.51
C ASP A 101 -10.16 1.84 -1.18
N ALA A 102 -9.51 1.25 -2.19
CA ALA A 102 -10.00 0.04 -2.85
C ALA A 102 -10.02 -1.17 -1.90
N LEU A 103 -9.01 -1.31 -1.04
CA LEU A 103 -8.95 -2.36 0.00
C LEU A 103 -10.02 -2.15 1.08
N ALA A 104 -10.24 -0.91 1.51
CA ALA A 104 -11.30 -0.58 2.46
C ALA A 104 -12.69 -0.91 1.90
N GLN A 105 -12.95 -0.59 0.62
CA GLN A 105 -14.19 -0.97 -0.06
C GLN A 105 -14.36 -2.49 -0.15
N SER A 106 -13.28 -3.21 -0.47
CA SER A 106 -13.26 -4.67 -0.51
C SER A 106 -13.66 -5.29 0.84
N ARG A 107 -13.06 -4.81 1.93
CA ARG A 107 -13.37 -5.28 3.29
C ARG A 107 -14.83 -5.03 3.64
N ILE A 108 -15.35 -3.84 3.30
CA ILE A 108 -16.76 -3.50 3.54
C ILE A 108 -17.69 -4.45 2.77
N ALA A 109 -17.39 -4.74 1.51
CA ALA A 109 -18.22 -5.63 0.68
C ALA A 109 -18.22 -7.08 1.20
N VAL A 110 -17.04 -7.63 1.57
CA VAL A 110 -16.94 -8.97 2.16
C VAL A 110 -17.73 -9.07 3.46
N ARG A 111 -17.60 -8.09 4.36
CA ARG A 111 -18.33 -8.08 5.65
C ARG A 111 -19.84 -7.97 5.49
N ARG A 112 -20.30 -7.43 4.37
CA ARG A 112 -21.73 -7.31 4.04
C ARG A 112 -22.28 -8.52 3.29
N ASP A 113 -21.44 -9.51 2.99
CA ASP A 113 -21.81 -10.64 2.13
C ASP A 113 -22.40 -10.11 0.80
N ASP A 114 -21.71 -9.14 0.18
CA ASP A 114 -22.17 -8.40 -1.00
C ASP A 114 -21.34 -8.76 -2.25
N PRO A 115 -21.76 -9.77 -3.05
CA PRO A 115 -21.02 -10.19 -4.24
C PRO A 115 -20.94 -9.13 -5.34
N GLU A 116 -21.90 -8.23 -5.44
CA GLU A 116 -21.84 -7.14 -6.42
C GLU A 116 -20.84 -6.08 -5.99
N GLY A 117 -20.86 -5.71 -4.71
CA GLY A 117 -19.84 -4.87 -4.10
C GLY A 117 -18.43 -5.43 -4.23
N VAL A 118 -18.25 -6.74 -4.05
CA VAL A 118 -16.94 -7.39 -4.22
C VAL A 118 -16.46 -7.35 -5.68
N ARG A 119 -17.35 -7.49 -6.66
CA ARG A 119 -16.97 -7.36 -8.08
C ARG A 119 -16.54 -5.94 -8.42
N ALA A 120 -17.28 -4.94 -7.95
CA ALA A 120 -16.87 -3.54 -8.12
C ALA A 120 -15.54 -3.24 -7.42
N ALA A 121 -15.32 -3.81 -6.24
CA ALA A 121 -14.05 -3.66 -5.53
C ALA A 121 -12.89 -4.36 -6.25
N LEU A 122 -13.12 -5.52 -6.88
CA LEU A 122 -12.11 -6.18 -7.73
C LEU A 122 -11.71 -5.31 -8.93
N ASP A 123 -12.67 -4.64 -9.59
CA ASP A 123 -12.35 -3.71 -10.69
C ASP A 123 -11.51 -2.52 -10.19
N ALA A 124 -11.78 -2.03 -8.98
CA ALA A 124 -11.01 -0.96 -8.36
C ALA A 124 -9.59 -1.42 -7.96
N LEU A 125 -9.46 -2.62 -7.39
CA LEU A 125 -8.16 -3.22 -7.04
C LEU A 125 -7.31 -3.46 -8.30
N ASP A 126 -7.89 -3.99 -9.37
CA ASP A 126 -7.14 -4.27 -10.61
C ASP A 126 -6.63 -2.97 -11.24
N LYS A 127 -7.46 -1.92 -11.22
CA LYS A 127 -7.05 -0.59 -11.64
C LYS A 127 -5.90 -0.07 -10.77
N ALA A 128 -6.04 -0.11 -9.45
CA ALA A 128 -5.01 0.35 -8.52
C ALA A 128 -3.69 -0.41 -8.74
N ALA A 129 -3.74 -1.74 -8.88
CA ALA A 129 -2.58 -2.55 -9.18
C ALA A 129 -1.93 -2.16 -10.51
N ALA A 130 -2.71 -1.95 -11.57
CA ALA A 130 -2.21 -1.52 -12.87
C ALA A 130 -1.52 -0.15 -12.80
N ASP A 131 -2.09 0.82 -12.09
CA ASP A 131 -1.52 2.16 -11.94
C ASP A 131 -0.23 2.13 -11.09
N LEU A 132 -0.18 1.32 -10.03
CA LEU A 132 1.03 1.05 -9.23
C LEU A 132 2.15 0.41 -10.06
N GLU A 133 1.83 -0.62 -10.85
CA GLU A 133 2.76 -1.35 -11.71
C GLU A 133 3.30 -0.46 -12.84
N ALA A 134 2.42 0.31 -13.49
CA ALA A 134 2.80 1.26 -14.53
C ALA A 134 3.78 2.31 -14.01
N THR A 135 3.49 2.88 -12.83
CA THR A 135 4.36 3.89 -12.20
C THR A 135 5.70 3.26 -11.80
N THR A 136 5.69 2.06 -11.22
CA THR A 136 6.90 1.30 -10.90
C THR A 136 7.79 1.11 -12.14
N ALA A 137 7.20 0.81 -13.30
CA ALA A 137 7.93 0.63 -14.55
C ALA A 137 8.56 1.94 -15.07
N THR A 138 7.99 3.11 -14.76
CA THR A 138 8.57 4.42 -15.12
C THR A 138 9.72 4.88 -14.21
N LEU A 139 9.82 4.31 -13.01
CA LEU A 139 10.86 4.63 -12.02
C LEU A 139 12.13 3.78 -12.19
N ARG A 140 12.14 2.81 -13.13
CA ARG A 140 13.30 1.95 -13.45
C ARG A 140 14.05 2.48 -14.68
#